data_AF-A8V637-F1
#
_entry.id   AF-A8V637-F1
#
_cell.length_a   1.000
_cell.length_b   1.000
_cell.length_c   1.000
_cell.angle_alpha   90.00
_cell.angle_beta   90.00
_cell.angle_gamma   90.00
#
_symmetry.space_group_name_H-M   'P 1'
#
loop_
_entity.id
_entity.type
_entity.pdbx_description
1 polymer ?
#
loop_
_entity_poly.entity_id
_entity_poly.type
_entity_poly.pdbx_seq_one_letter_code
_entity_poly.pdbx_strand_id
1 'polypeptide(L)' 'MNKFEKILKELVFNTGAEGAILISPDGLSIASTFNEGYDEERAAAMGAAILSLSERVVSELNKGILEQIYVKGKDG' A
#
# COMPACT_ATOMS: atom_id res chain seq x y z
N MET A 1 -6.48 -18.46 7.73
CA MET A 1 -5.81 -17.59 6.74
C MET A 1 -6.83 -17.26 5.66
N ASN A 2 -7.17 -16.00 5.47
CA ASN A 2 -8.18 -15.59 4.49
C ASN A 2 -7.59 -15.61 3.06
N LYS A 3 -8.45 -15.51 2.03
CA LYS A 3 -8.01 -15.54 0.62
C LYS A 3 -6.98 -14.45 0.30
N PHE A 4 -7.14 -13.25 0.87
CA PHE A 4 -6.26 -12.12 0.60
C PHE A 4 -4.88 -12.30 1.22
N GLU A 5 -4.78 -12.76 2.47
CA GLU A 5 -3.52 -13.07 3.13
C GLU A 5 -2.69 -14.09 2.32
N LYS A 6 -3.35 -15.09 1.73
CA LYS A 6 -2.67 -16.05 0.86
C LYS A 6 -2.07 -15.38 -0.38
N ILE A 7 -2.83 -14.52 -1.06
CA ILE A 7 -2.37 -13.78 -2.25
C ILE A 7 -1.21 -12.85 -1.88
N LEU A 8 -1.30 -12.14 -0.76
CA LEU A 8 -0.23 -11.24 -0.31
C LEU A 8 1.04 -12.02 0.04
N LYS A 9 0.94 -13.18 0.70
CA LYS A 9 2.09 -14.05 0.97
C LYS A 9 2.74 -14.56 -0.32
N GLU A 10 1.95 -14.97 -1.31
CA GLU A 10 2.47 -15.37 -2.62
C GLU A 10 3.14 -14.20 -3.35
N LEU A 11 2.57 -12.99 -3.29
CA LEU A 11 3.17 -11.77 -3.85
C LEU A 11 4.54 -11.49 -3.22
N VAL A 12 4.60 -11.47 -1.88
CA VAL A 12 5.84 -11.22 -1.14
C VAL A 12 6.89 -12.27 -1.45
N PHE A 13 6.52 -13.55 -1.46
CA PHE A 13 7.43 -14.65 -1.80
C PHE A 13 7.99 -14.53 -3.22
N ASN A 14 7.14 -14.22 -4.21
CA ASN A 14 7.55 -14.15 -5.62
C ASN A 14 8.34 -12.90 -5.98
N THR A 15 8.19 -11.81 -5.22
CA THR A 15 8.85 -10.52 -5.48
C THR A 15 10.09 -10.29 -4.63
N GLY A 16 10.21 -11.00 -3.49
CA GLY A 16 11.23 -10.72 -2.49
C GLY A 16 10.98 -9.44 -1.69
N ALA A 17 9.75 -8.89 -1.73
CA ALA A 17 9.38 -7.74 -0.91
C ALA A 17 9.45 -8.05 0.59
N GLU A 18 9.60 -7.02 1.43
CA GLU A 18 9.64 -7.19 2.89
C GLU A 18 8.24 -7.38 3.51
N GLY A 19 7.21 -6.92 2.82
CA GLY A 19 5.83 -7.08 3.23
C GLY A 19 4.84 -6.47 2.24
N ALA A 20 3.56 -6.74 2.47
CA ALA A 20 2.47 -6.19 1.67
C ALA A 20 1.21 -6.01 2.52
N ILE A 21 0.38 -5.05 2.13
CA ILE A 21 -0.90 -4.75 2.79
C ILE A 21 -1.96 -4.45 1.74
N LEU A 22 -3.19 -4.89 2.00
CA LEU A 22 -4.39 -4.54 1.25
C LEU A 22 -5.28 -3.66 2.14
N ILE A 23 -5.55 -2.45 1.67
CA ILE A 23 -6.27 -1.41 2.42
C ILE A 23 -7.50 -1.00 1.61
N SER A 24 -8.61 -0.68 2.27
CA SER A 24 -9.79 -0.11 1.64
C SER A 24 -9.63 1.40 1.35
N PRO A 25 -10.44 1.99 0.46
CA PRO A 25 -10.36 3.41 0.15
C PRO A 25 -10.58 4.36 1.36
N ASP A 26 -11.27 3.90 2.41
CA ASP A 26 -11.48 4.62 3.67
C ASP A 26 -10.34 4.41 4.69
N GLY A 27 -9.29 3.68 4.33
CA GLY A 27 -8.08 3.53 5.13
C GLY A 27 -8.13 2.40 6.17
N LEU A 28 -9.08 1.47 6.06
CA LEU A 28 -9.16 0.29 6.92
C LEU A 28 -8.33 -0.86 6.32
N SER A 29 -7.56 -1.55 7.16
CA SER A 29 -6.82 -2.71 6.70
C SER A 29 -7.72 -3.93 6.48
N ILE A 30 -7.52 -4.62 5.35
CA ILE A 30 -8.25 -5.84 4.96
C ILE A 30 -7.39 -7.09 5.21
N ALA A 31 -6.09 -7.01 4.90
CA ALA A 31 -5.12 -8.07 5.10
C ALA A 31 -3.69 -7.52 5.00
N SER A 32 -2.76 -8.13 5.72
CA SER A 32 -1.34 -7.76 5.68
C SER A 32 -0.42 -8.97 5.77
N THR A 33 0.84 -8.78 5.41
CA THR A 33 1.93 -9.73 5.63
C THR A 33 3.19 -8.94 5.93
N PHE A 34 3.35 -8.49 7.16
CA PHE A 34 4.59 -7.85 7.62
C PHE A 34 5.33 -8.71 8.63
N ASN A 35 6.64 -8.50 8.74
CA ASN A 35 7.44 -9.04 9.84
C ASN A 35 7.09 -8.32 11.15
N GLU A 36 7.49 -8.91 12.29
CA GLU A 36 7.29 -8.30 13.61
C GLU A 36 7.88 -6.88 13.66
N GLY A 37 7.11 -5.94 14.21
CA GLY A 37 7.52 -4.54 14.39
C GLY A 37 6.91 -3.54 13.41
N TYR A 38 6.21 -4.00 12.37
CA TYR A 38 5.42 -3.12 11.50
C TYR A 38 4.01 -2.89 12.05
N ASP A 39 3.63 -1.62 12.12
CA ASP A 39 2.30 -1.19 12.54
C ASP A 39 1.39 -1.06 11.30
N GLU A 40 0.51 -2.04 11.14
CA GLU A 40 -0.44 -2.14 10.03
C GLU A 40 -1.40 -0.94 9.97
N GLU A 41 -1.87 -0.47 11.13
CA GLU A 41 -2.80 0.67 11.21
C GLU A 41 -2.11 1.96 10.76
N ARG A 42 -0.84 2.16 11.15
CA ARG A 42 -0.04 3.30 10.65
C ARG A 42 0.19 3.21 9.16
N ALA A 43 0.54 2.04 8.63
CA ALA A 43 0.76 1.85 7.20
C ALA A 43 -0.52 2.16 6.40
N ALA A 44 -1.68 1.72 6.89
CA ALA A 44 -2.97 2.00 6.28
C ALA A 44 -3.30 3.50 6.26
N ALA A 45 -3.13 4.19 7.38
CA ALA A 45 -3.36 5.62 7.49
C ALA A 45 -2.43 6.44 6.56
N MET A 46 -1.14 6.08 6.49
CA MET A 46 -0.18 6.71 5.58
C MET A 46 -0.56 6.48 4.11
N GLY A 47 -0.95 5.26 3.75
CA GLY A 47 -1.39 4.92 2.39
C GLY A 47 -2.60 5.74 1.94
N ALA A 48 -3.63 5.84 2.79
CA ALA A 48 -4.82 6.65 2.52
C ALA A 48 -4.50 8.14 2.34
N ALA A 49 -3.61 8.69 3.19
CA ALA A 49 -3.18 10.08 3.10
C ALA A 49 -2.42 10.37 1.79
N ILE A 50 -1.48 9.50 1.41
CA ILE A 50 -0.69 9.66 0.18
C ILE A 50 -1.58 9.49 -1.05
N LEU A 51 -2.51 8.53 -1.05
CA LEU A 51 -3.48 8.34 -2.13
C LEU A 51 -4.27 9.62 -2.42
N SER A 52 -4.89 10.20 -1.38
CA SER A 52 -5.70 11.42 -1.51
C SER A 52 -4.90 12.60 -2.08
N LEU A 53 -3.66 12.78 -1.62
CA LEU A 53 -2.77 13.83 -2.13
C LEU A 53 -2.35 13.57 -3.58
N SER A 54 -2.00 12.33 -3.93
CA SER A 54 -1.58 11.97 -5.28
C SER A 54 -2.70 12.10 -6.31
N GLU A 55 -3.93 11.72 -5.96
CA GLU A 55 -5.10 11.93 -6.84
C GLU A 55 -5.29 13.42 -7.16
N ARG A 56 -5.16 14.28 -6.15
CA ARG A 56 -5.20 15.73 -6.34
C ARG A 56 -4.07 16.20 -7.25
N VAL A 57 -2.84 15.74 -7.04
CA VAL A 57 -1.69 16.12 -7.89
C VAL A 57 -1.92 15.74 -9.35
N VAL A 58 -2.37 14.52 -9.62
CA VAL A 58 -2.65 14.05 -11.00
C VAL A 58 -3.77 14.88 -11.64
N SER A 59 -4.82 15.19 -10.87
CA SER A 59 -5.93 16.03 -11.33
C SER A 59 -5.49 17.45 -11.68
N GLU A 60 -4.78 18.13 -10.78
CA GLU A 60 -4.33 19.52 -10.95
C GLU A 60 -3.33 19.67 -12.13
N LEU A 61 -2.52 18.63 -12.37
CA LEU A 61 -1.58 18.60 -13.48
C LEU A 61 -2.19 18.13 -14.81
N ASN A 62 -3.51 17.87 -14.85
CA ASN A 62 -4.23 17.33 -16.01
C ASN A 62 -3.59 16.04 -16.56
N LYS A 63 -3.23 15.10 -15.68
CA LYS A 63 -2.57 13.84 -16.03
C LYS A 63 -3.49 12.61 -16.06
N GLY A 64 -4.80 12.81 -15.95
CA GLY A 64 -5.79 11.74 -16.05
C GLY A 64 -6.11 11.10 -14.70
N ILE A 65 -6.11 9.77 -14.65
CA ILE A 65 -6.45 8.98 -13.46
C ILE A 65 -5.15 8.46 -12.83
N LEU A 66 -5.05 8.53 -11.50
CA LEU A 66 -3.91 7.96 -10.78
C LEU A 66 -3.92 6.43 -10.91
N GLU A 67 -2.87 5.86 -11.49
CA GLU A 67 -2.73 4.40 -11.63
C GLU A 67 -1.85 3.79 -10.54
N GLN A 68 -0.76 4.47 -10.17
CA GLN A 68 0.21 3.95 -9.20
C GLN A 68 0.97 5.10 -8.52
N ILE A 69 1.36 4.85 -7.26
CA ILE A 69 2.29 5.68 -6.49
C ILE A 69 3.55 4.86 -6.24
N TYR A 70 4.72 5.48 -6.41
CA TYR A 70 6.01 4.88 -6.10
C TYR A 70 6.82 5.83 -5.23
N VAL A 71 7.21 5.36 -4.05
CA VAL A 71 8.01 6.11 -3.08
C VAL A 71 9.32 5.37 -2.90
N LYS A 72 10.43 6.09 -2.96
CA LYS A 72 11.78 5.54 -2.83
C LYS A 72 12.56 6.32 -1.78
N GLY A 73 12.99 5.62 -0.75
CA GLY A 73 13.89 6.08 0.29
C GLY A 73 15.34 5.70 -0.01
N LYS A 74 16.24 6.14 0.87
CA LYS A 74 17.67 5.82 0.78
C LYS A 74 17.94 4.33 0.96
N ASP A 75 17.18 3.70 1.85
CA ASP A 75 17.34 2.31 2.28
C ASP A 75 16.17 1.42 1.81
N GLY A 76 15.38 1.91 0.84
CA GLY A 76 14.16 1.28 0.33
C GLY A 76 13.26 2.28 -0.35
#